data_AF-A0AAV0XHW6-F1
#
_entry.id   AF-A0AAV0XHW6-F1
#
_cell.length_a   1.000
_cell.length_b   1.000
_cell.length_c   1.000
_cell.angle_alpha   90.00
_cell.angle_beta   90.00
_cell.angle_gamma   90.00
#
_symmetry.space_group_name_H-M   'P 1'
#
loop_
_entity.id
_entity.type
_entity.pdbx_description
1 polymer ?
#
loop_
_entity_poly.entity_id
_entity_poly.type
_entity_poly.pdbx_seq_one_letter_code
_entity_poly.pdbx_strand_id
1 'polypeptide(L)'
;MEINPEIKDSVNGWKNNAHVYKTAKACSSLKMLMGNSWTAITESLGMHNISCPIPVGCYKSSGIRLNKNFYANLPKQSFYGTYKSRIQFTKNKVVHGCATSVVEVNQHWETD
;
A
#
# COMPACT_ATOMS: atom_id res chain seq x y z
N MET A 1 9.36 8.90 -2.15
CA MET A 1 8.63 7.78 -1.55
C MET A 1 9.48 6.54 -1.69
N GLU A 2 9.63 5.80 -0.60
CA GLU A 2 10.31 4.52 -0.56
C GLU A 2 9.35 3.48 0.02
N ILE A 3 9.26 2.31 -0.60
CA ILE A 3 8.47 1.17 -0.13
C ILE A 3 9.45 0.00 0.05
N ASN A 4 9.51 -0.51 1.28
CA ASN A 4 10.41 -1.57 1.71
C ASN A 4 9.53 -2.78 2.09
N PRO A 5 9.30 -3.71 1.13
CA PRO A 5 8.54 -4.92 1.40
C PRO A 5 9.40 -5.98 2.10
N GLU A 6 8.78 -6.70 3.02
CA GLU A 6 9.33 -7.82 3.80
C GLU A 6 8.30 -8.95 3.77
N ILE A 7 8.76 -10.19 3.68
CA ILE A 7 7.91 -11.39 3.77
C ILE A 7 8.26 -12.11 5.06
N LYS A 8 7.24 -12.57 5.79
CA LYS A 8 7.44 -13.40 6.97
C LYS A 8 7.98 -14.77 6.56
N ASP A 9 9.09 -15.20 7.16
CA ASP A 9 9.68 -16.50 6.90
C ASP A 9 9.04 -17.62 7.75
N SER A 10 9.43 -18.87 7.50
CA SER A 10 8.92 -20.05 8.20
C SER A 10 9.36 -20.18 9.66
N VAL A 11 10.31 -19.35 10.12
CA VAL A 11 10.82 -19.30 11.50
C VAL A 11 10.35 -18.05 12.25
N ASN A 12 9.28 -17.39 11.76
CA ASN A 12 8.71 -16.15 12.28
C ASN A 12 9.61 -14.90 12.20
N GLY A 13 10.68 -14.94 11.43
CA GLY A 13 11.50 -13.79 11.06
C GLY A 13 10.93 -12.99 9.87
N TRP A 14 11.51 -11.81 9.63
CA TRP A 14 11.19 -10.97 8.46
C TRP A 14 12.34 -11.03 7.47
N LYS A 15 12.05 -11.51 6.25
CA LYS A 15 13.00 -11.50 5.15
C LYS A 15 12.74 -10.29 4.26
N ASN A 16 13.72 -9.39 4.17
CA ASN A 16 13.67 -8.28 3.23
C ASN A 16 13.52 -8.81 1.80
N ASN A 17 12.57 -8.26 1.05
CA ASN A 17 12.58 -8.44 -0.40
C ASN A 17 13.75 -7.63 -0.97
N ALA A 18 14.47 -8.22 -1.93
CA ALA A 18 15.65 -7.60 -2.54
C ALA A 18 15.32 -6.28 -3.29
N HIS A 19 14.04 -6.02 -3.58
CA HIS A 19 13.60 -4.87 -4.36
C HIS A 19 12.87 -3.85 -3.48
N VAL A 20 13.60 -2.79 -3.10
CA VAL A 20 13.03 -1.57 -2.53
C VAL A 20 12.49 -0.71 -3.68
N TYR A 21 11.21 -0.37 -3.65
CA TYR A 21 10.63 0.54 -4.63
C TYR A 21 10.85 1.99 -4.19
N LYS A 22 11.62 2.75 -4.98
CA LYS A 22 11.96 4.14 -4.68
C LYS A 22 11.60 5.06 -5.84
N THR A 23 10.93 6.17 -5.53
CA THR A 23 10.51 7.17 -6.51
C THR A 23 10.58 8.58 -5.95
N ALA A 24 11.01 9.53 -6.79
CA ALA A 24 11.01 10.95 -6.46
C ALA A 24 9.58 11.55 -6.48
N LYS A 25 8.68 11.03 -7.33
CA LYS A 25 7.32 11.58 -7.53
C LYS A 25 6.28 10.77 -6.76
N ALA A 26 6.24 10.96 -5.44
CA ALA A 26 5.39 10.18 -4.52
C ALA A 26 3.91 10.08 -4.95
N CYS A 27 3.25 11.22 -5.19
CA CYS A 27 1.81 11.24 -5.50
C CYS A 27 1.49 10.50 -6.81
N SER A 28 2.17 10.85 -7.91
CA SER A 28 1.89 10.22 -9.21
C SER A 28 2.28 8.75 -9.23
N SER A 29 3.37 8.37 -8.55
CA SER A 29 3.75 6.96 -8.44
C SER A 29 2.75 6.15 -7.61
N LEU A 30 2.23 6.69 -6.52
CA LEU A 30 1.18 6.02 -5.74
C LEU A 30 -0.11 5.86 -6.56
N LYS A 31 -0.50 6.91 -7.30
CA LYS A 31 -1.63 6.84 -8.25
C LYS A 31 -1.43 5.76 -9.31
N MET A 32 -0.23 5.65 -9.86
CA MET A 32 0.11 4.62 -10.84
C MET A 32 0.08 3.21 -10.24
N LEU A 33 0.60 3.01 -9.03
CA LEU A 33 0.58 1.72 -8.33
C LEU A 33 -0.85 1.26 -8.02
N MET A 34 -1.73 2.18 -7.63
CA MET A 34 -3.15 1.86 -7.36
C MET A 34 -3.98 1.71 -8.64
N GLY A 35 -3.51 2.23 -9.77
CA GLY A 35 -4.16 2.11 -11.07
C GLY A 35 -5.65 2.49 -11.04
N ASN A 36 -6.49 1.60 -11.57
CA ASN A 36 -7.94 1.80 -11.65
C ASN A 36 -8.63 1.87 -10.27
N SER A 37 -7.97 1.41 -9.21
CA SER A 37 -8.49 1.48 -7.84
C SER A 37 -8.20 2.81 -7.14
N TRP A 38 -7.39 3.70 -7.74
CA TRP A 38 -7.02 4.99 -7.15
C TRP A 38 -8.23 5.77 -6.64
N THR A 39 -9.22 6.03 -7.51
CA THR A 39 -10.39 6.85 -7.18
C THR A 39 -11.18 6.25 -6.03
N ALA A 40 -11.46 4.94 -6.08
CA ALA A 40 -12.21 4.26 -5.02
C ALA A 40 -11.49 4.31 -3.67
N ILE A 41 -10.17 4.12 -3.66
CA ILE A 41 -9.36 4.20 -2.44
C ILE A 41 -9.37 5.64 -1.91
N THR A 42 -9.11 6.64 -2.75
CA THR A 42 -9.08 8.04 -2.30
C THR A 42 -10.43 8.51 -1.78
N GLU A 43 -11.54 8.16 -2.44
CA GLU A 43 -12.86 8.50 -1.92
C GLU A 43 -13.15 7.83 -0.57
N SER A 44 -12.77 6.56 -0.40
CA SER A 44 -12.90 5.89 0.89
C SER A 44 -12.07 6.54 1.99
N LEU A 45 -10.98 7.22 1.65
CA LEU A 45 -10.14 7.97 2.58
C LEU A 45 -10.66 9.40 2.86
N GLY A 46 -11.80 9.79 2.30
CA GLY A 46 -12.33 11.16 2.38
C GLY A 46 -11.61 12.15 1.46
N MET A 47 -10.84 11.65 0.48
CA MET A 47 -10.09 12.43 -0.50
C MET A 47 -10.89 12.51 -1.81
N HIS A 48 -11.93 13.34 -1.83
CA HIS A 48 -12.83 13.47 -2.99
C HIS A 48 -12.18 14.21 -4.16
N ASN A 49 -12.35 13.68 -5.38
CA ASN A 49 -11.85 14.27 -6.64
C ASN A 49 -10.37 14.70 -6.59
N ILE A 50 -9.53 13.92 -5.91
CA ILE A 50 -8.15 14.33 -5.68
C ILE A 50 -7.29 14.15 -6.94
N SER A 51 -6.59 15.22 -7.33
CA SER A 51 -5.51 15.20 -8.31
C SER A 51 -4.15 15.28 -7.61
N CYS A 52 -3.09 14.98 -8.35
CA CYS A 52 -1.73 15.22 -7.85
C CYS A 52 -1.29 16.64 -8.19
N PRO A 53 -0.67 17.40 -7.26
CA PRO A 53 -0.33 17.01 -5.89
C PRO A 53 -1.55 17.00 -4.95
N ILE A 54 -1.55 16.09 -3.97
CA ILE A 54 -2.56 16.05 -2.90
C ILE A 54 -2.40 17.32 -2.04
N PRO A 55 -3.45 18.14 -1.88
CA PRO A 55 -3.43 19.32 -1.02
C PRO A 55 -3.12 18.98 0.44
N VAL A 56 -2.56 19.95 1.17
CA VAL A 56 -2.36 19.79 2.63
C VAL A 56 -3.71 19.89 3.32
N GLY A 57 -4.02 18.92 4.18
CA GLY A 57 -5.27 18.91 4.94
C GLY A 57 -5.41 17.64 5.79
N CYS A 58 -6.47 17.62 6.59
CA CYS A 58 -6.87 16.45 7.37
C CYS A 58 -7.96 15.69 6.60
N TYR A 59 -7.65 14.47 6.19
CA TYR A 59 -8.60 13.59 5.51
C TYR A 59 -9.08 12.54 6.51
N LYS A 60 -10.40 12.39 6.64
CA LYS A 60 -11.02 11.44 7.57
C LYS A 60 -11.78 10.38 6.78
N SER A 61 -11.39 9.14 6.99
CA SER A 61 -12.10 7.96 6.48
C SER A 61 -13.10 7.45 7.52
N SER A 62 -14.27 7.00 7.09
CA SER A 62 -15.19 6.19 7.90
C SER A 62 -14.97 4.68 7.73
N GLY A 63 -13.92 4.29 7.00
CA GLY A 63 -13.58 2.90 6.67
C GLY A 63 -13.24 2.73 5.19
N ILE A 64 -12.27 1.86 4.91
CA ILE A 64 -11.86 1.53 3.54
C ILE A 64 -12.77 0.41 3.02
N ARG A 65 -13.57 0.70 1.99
CA ARG A 65 -14.35 -0.31 1.26
C ARG A 65 -13.63 -0.66 -0.04
N LEU A 66 -12.75 -1.65 0.02
CA LEU A 66 -12.10 -2.20 -1.17
C LEU A 66 -13.12 -3.02 -1.96
N ASN A 67 -13.25 -2.76 -3.25
CA ASN A 67 -14.16 -3.50 -4.13
C ASN A 67 -13.48 -4.78 -4.65
N LYS A 68 -14.28 -5.72 -5.19
CA LYS A 68 -13.78 -6.97 -5.79
C LYS A 68 -12.69 -6.74 -6.85
N ASN A 69 -12.74 -5.61 -7.57
CA ASN A 69 -11.77 -5.27 -8.60
C ASN A 69 -10.38 -4.98 -8.02
N PHE A 70 -10.29 -4.40 -6.81
CA PHE A 70 -9.00 -4.23 -6.12
C PHE A 70 -8.33 -5.58 -5.87
N TYR A 71 -9.08 -6.53 -5.30
CA TYR A 71 -8.56 -7.87 -4.99
C TYR A 71 -8.24 -8.68 -6.26
N ALA A 72 -9.04 -8.54 -7.32
CA ALA A 72 -8.81 -9.22 -8.59
C ALA A 72 -7.55 -8.73 -9.33
N ASN A 73 -7.11 -7.50 -9.07
CA ASN A 73 -5.90 -6.91 -9.64
C ASN A 73 -4.62 -7.22 -8.84
N LEU A 74 -4.74 -7.90 -7.69
CA LEU A 74 -3.56 -8.38 -6.98
C LEU A 74 -2.88 -9.47 -7.83
N PRO A 75 -1.53 -9.45 -7.95
CA PRO A 75 -0.82 -10.47 -8.71
C PRO A 75 -1.24 -11.87 -8.23
N LYS A 76 -1.67 -12.74 -9.14
CA LYS A 76 -2.07 -14.12 -8.77
C LYS A 76 -0.93 -14.94 -8.17
N GLN A 77 0.32 -14.53 -8.41
CA GLN A 77 1.54 -15.06 -7.78
C GLN A 77 1.78 -14.52 -6.37
N SER A 78 0.84 -13.78 -5.77
CA SER A 78 0.87 -13.49 -4.33
C SER A 78 0.75 -14.82 -3.60
N PHE A 79 1.88 -15.42 -3.25
CA PHE A 79 1.92 -16.61 -2.43
C PHE A 79 1.19 -16.32 -1.12
N TYR A 80 0.46 -17.30 -0.58
CA TYR A 80 -0.11 -17.19 0.75
C TYR A 80 0.98 -16.85 1.77
N GLY A 81 0.66 -16.01 2.74
CA GLY A 81 1.63 -15.59 3.76
C GLY A 81 1.43 -14.18 4.27
N THR A 82 2.30 -13.79 5.19
CA THR A 82 2.29 -12.48 5.84
C THR A 82 3.33 -11.56 5.20
N TYR A 83 2.86 -10.42 4.73
CA TYR A 83 3.66 -9.37 4.10
C TYR A 83 3.70 -8.15 5.00
N LYS A 84 4.88 -7.56 5.16
CA LYS A 84 5.05 -6.27 5.84
C LYS A 84 5.62 -5.28 4.85
N SER A 85 5.06 -4.09 4.81
CA SER A 85 5.52 -3.02 3.93
C SER A 85 5.71 -1.75 4.74
N ARG A 86 6.93 -1.22 4.71
CA ARG A 86 7.22 0.10 5.26
C ARG A 86 7.22 1.12 4.14
N ILE A 87 6.43 2.17 4.27
CA ILE A 87 6.32 3.27 3.30
C ILE A 87 6.84 4.53 3.96
N GLN A 88 7.76 5.23 3.29
CA GLN A 88 8.35 6.48 3.77
C GLN A 88 8.22 7.60 2.74
N PHE A 89 7.84 8.78 3.22
CA PHE A 89 7.77 10.01 2.42
C PHE A 89 8.87 10.98 2.83
N THR A 90 9.85 11.15 1.94
CA THR A 90 11.02 12.02 2.14
C THR A 90 10.98 13.19 1.17
N LYS A 91 11.29 14.39 1.63
CA LYS A 91 11.49 15.61 0.83
C LYS A 91 12.74 16.30 1.35
N ASN A 92 13.63 16.74 0.45
CA ASN A 92 14.89 17.41 0.82
C ASN A 92 15.73 16.63 1.86
N LYS A 93 15.80 15.30 1.73
CA LYS A 93 16.48 14.38 2.66
C LYS A 93 15.90 14.33 4.09
N VAL A 94 14.73 14.94 4.32
CA VAL A 94 14.00 14.88 5.60
C VAL A 94 12.77 13.99 5.43
N VAL A 95 12.55 13.08 6.39
CA VAL A 95 11.36 12.22 6.42
C VAL A 95 10.20 13.00 7.02
N HIS A 96 9.10 13.11 6.27
CA HIS A 96 7.90 13.83 6.69
C HIS A 96 6.77 12.90 7.13
N GLY A 97 6.83 11.62 6.78
CA GLY A 97 5.82 10.65 7.16
C GLY A 97 6.30 9.22 6.91
N CYS A 98 5.81 8.30 7.74
CA CYS A 98 6.07 6.87 7.64
C CYS A 98 4.78 6.11 7.97
N ALA A 99 4.53 5.03 7.24
CA ALA A 99 3.47 4.08 7.54
C ALA A 99 4.02 2.66 7.43
N THR A 100 3.57 1.76 8.30
CA THR A 100 3.87 0.33 8.20
C THR A 100 2.54 -0.40 8.09
N SER A 101 2.39 -1.20 7.04
CA SER A 101 1.26 -2.12 6.89
C SER A 101 1.75 -3.55 7.03
N VAL A 102 0.96 -4.38 7.70
CA VAL A 102 1.12 -5.83 7.72
C VAL A 102 -0.16 -6.42 7.13
N VAL A 103 -0.02 -7.21 6.08
CA VAL A 103 -1.11 -7.83 5.34
C VAL A 103 -0.89 -9.33 5.35
N GLU A 104 -1.89 -10.06 5.82
CA GLU A 104 -1.90 -11.52 5.77
C GLU A 104 -2.85 -11.94 4.65
N VAL A 105 -2.35 -12.79 3.74
CA VAL A 105 -3.13 -13.34 2.63
C VAL A 105 -3.37 -14.80 2.92
N ASN A 106 -4.58 -15.09 3.39
CA ASN A 106 -5.03 -16.45 3.72
C ASN A 106 -5.74 -17.10 2.55
N GLN A 107 -5.68 -18.42 2.52
CA GLN A 107 -6.33 -19.24 1.52
C GLN A 107 -7.80 -19.44 1.89
N HIS A 108 -8.73 -19.23 0.94
CA HIS A 108 -10.17 -19.19 1.24
C HIS A 108 -10.72 -20.48 1.89
N TRP A 109 -10.07 -21.62 1.66
CA TRP A 109 -10.49 -22.93 2.19
C TRP A 109 -9.81 -23.33 3.51
N GLU A 110 -8.87 -22.54 4.05
CA GLU A 110 -8.26 -22.79 5.37
C GLU A 110 -9.06 -22.14 6.53
N THR A 111 -10.20 -21.52 6.21
CA THR A 111 -11.09 -20.88 7.19
C THR A 111 -12.16 -21.82 7.78
N ASP A 112 -12.08 -23.11 7.49
CA ASP A 112 -12.92 -24.17 8.08
C ASP A 112 -12.19 -24.91 9.21
#